data_AF-A0A1C5WY68-F1
#
_entry.id   AF-A0A1C5WY68-F1
#
_cell.length_a   1.000
_cell.length_b   1.000
_cell.length_c   1.000
_cell.angle_alpha   90.00
_cell.angle_beta   90.00
_cell.angle_gamma   90.00
#
_symmetry.space_group_name_H-M   'P 1'
#
loop_
_entity.id
_entity.type
_entity.pdbx_description
1 polymer ?
#
loop_
_entity_poly.entity_id
_entity_poly.type
_entity_poly.pdbx_seq_one_letter_code
_entity_poly.pdbx_strand_id
1 'polypeptide(L)'
;MFGKKADDKIAKKQAEQEAKDKAAMEKFGVDFDSYTSDDIKEKNVASLKEIASSLAGSKMYSFGSLLSGNSNETFALEMSRAQVEQNFILMRQNEEIIRLLKQIAEK
;
A
#
# COMPACT_ATOMS: atom_id res chain seq x y z
N MET A 1 -26.14 29.70 -23.09
CA MET A 1 -25.02 28.72 -23.16
C MET A 1 -24.11 28.75 -21.91
N PHE A 2 -24.66 28.93 -20.69
CA PHE A 2 -23.85 29.03 -19.46
C PHE A 2 -23.74 27.73 -18.63
N GLY A 3 -24.60 26.74 -18.87
CA GLY A 3 -24.57 25.45 -18.14
C GLY A 3 -23.36 24.57 -18.49
N LYS A 4 -23.04 24.41 -19.78
CA LYS A 4 -21.94 23.53 -20.25
C LYS A 4 -20.59 23.82 -19.59
N LYS A 5 -20.23 25.08 -19.35
CA LYS A 5 -18.92 25.45 -18.76
C LYS A 5 -18.79 25.09 -17.27
N ALA A 6 -19.91 25.01 -16.54
CA ALA A 6 -19.90 24.63 -15.13
C ALA A 6 -19.76 23.10 -14.99
N ASP A 7 -20.50 22.36 -15.81
CA ASP A 7 -20.45 20.90 -15.87
C ASP A 7 -19.06 20.41 -16.31
N ASP A 8 -18.46 21.04 -17.33
CA ASP A 8 -17.10 20.73 -17.78
C ASP A 8 -16.05 20.96 -16.68
N LYS A 9 -16.24 21.97 -15.81
CA LYS A 9 -15.33 22.28 -14.71
C LYS A 9 -15.48 21.29 -13.54
N ILE A 10 -16.68 20.79 -13.31
CA ILE A 10 -16.95 19.76 -12.30
C ILE A 10 -16.38 18.41 -12.76
N ALA A 11 -16.64 18.03 -14.01
CA ALA A 11 -16.10 16.79 -14.60
C ALA A 11 -14.56 16.77 -14.58
N LYS A 12 -13.92 17.91 -14.91
CA LYS A 12 -12.45 18.02 -14.84
C LYS A 12 -11.92 17.84 -13.41
N LYS A 13 -12.58 18.44 -12.41
CA LYS A 13 -12.19 18.28 -11.00
C LYS A 13 -12.38 16.85 -10.49
N GLN A 14 -13.45 16.19 -10.90
CA GLN A 14 -13.70 14.79 -10.55
C GLN A 14 -12.63 13.88 -11.15
N ALA A 15 -12.32 14.04 -12.44
CA ALA A 15 -11.27 13.26 -13.10
C ALA A 15 -9.88 13.50 -12.48
N GLU A 16 -9.56 14.75 -12.10
CA GLU A 16 -8.32 15.06 -11.37
C GLU A 16 -8.27 14.41 -9.98
N GLN A 17 -9.40 14.29 -9.30
CA GLN A 17 -9.48 13.64 -8.00
C GLN A 17 -9.35 12.12 -8.13
N GLU A 18 -10.08 11.51 -9.06
CA GLU A 18 -9.98 10.07 -9.37
C GLU A 18 -8.55 9.67 -9.75
N ALA A 19 -7.85 10.50 -10.53
CA ALA A 19 -6.46 10.26 -10.88
C ALA A 19 -5.53 10.30 -9.65
N LYS A 20 -5.77 11.21 -8.71
CA LYS A 20 -5.00 11.30 -7.46
C LYS A 20 -5.29 10.11 -6.54
N ASP A 21 -6.56 9.74 -6.41
CA ASP A 21 -6.99 8.61 -5.58
C ASP A 21 -6.41 7.31 -6.16
N LYS A 22 -6.47 7.13 -7.47
CA LYS A 22 -5.83 6.00 -8.17
C LYS A 22 -4.32 5.98 -7.96
N ALA A 23 -3.64 7.11 -8.12
CA ALA A 23 -2.20 7.19 -7.88
C ALA A 23 -1.83 6.88 -6.42
N ALA A 24 -2.66 7.27 -5.46
CA ALA A 24 -2.47 6.93 -4.05
C ALA A 24 -2.66 5.43 -3.81
N MET A 25 -3.71 4.83 -4.38
CA MET A 25 -3.95 3.38 -4.29
C MET A 25 -2.80 2.58 -4.93
N GLU A 26 -2.30 3.02 -6.08
CA GLU A 26 -1.16 2.38 -6.75
C GLU A 26 0.11 2.46 -5.89
N LYS A 27 0.37 3.62 -5.29
CA LYS A 27 1.53 3.84 -4.41
C LYS A 27 1.56 2.85 -3.25
N PHE A 28 0.39 2.50 -2.69
CA PHE A 28 0.28 1.53 -1.61
C PHE A 28 0.06 0.10 -2.09
N GLY A 29 -0.01 -0.13 -3.41
CA GLY A 29 -0.21 -1.45 -3.99
C GLY A 29 -1.59 -2.03 -3.69
N VAL A 30 -2.63 -1.20 -3.64
CA VAL A 30 -4.01 -1.58 -3.32
C VAL A 30 -5.03 -1.23 -4.41
N ASP A 31 -4.57 -0.82 -5.60
CA ASP A 31 -5.43 -0.63 -6.79
C ASP A 31 -5.81 -2.00 -7.39
N PHE A 32 -6.59 -2.79 -6.64
CA PHE A 32 -6.87 -4.19 -6.95
C PHE A 32 -7.52 -4.40 -8.32
N ASP A 33 -8.39 -3.48 -8.74
CA ASP A 33 -9.06 -3.54 -10.05
C ASP A 33 -8.07 -3.49 -11.22
N SER A 34 -6.89 -2.90 -11.00
CA SER A 34 -5.83 -2.81 -12.00
C SER A 34 -4.86 -4.01 -11.99
N TYR A 35 -4.96 -4.91 -11.00
CA TYR A 35 -3.99 -5.98 -10.77
C TYR A 35 -4.53 -7.36 -11.13
N THR A 36 -3.68 -8.14 -11.77
CA THR A 36 -3.81 -9.59 -11.85
C THR A 36 -3.34 -10.25 -10.54
N SER A 37 -3.63 -11.55 -10.38
CA SER A 37 -3.12 -12.34 -9.26
C SER A 37 -1.59 -12.41 -9.23
N ASP A 38 -0.95 -12.43 -10.40
CA ASP A 38 0.51 -12.42 -10.50
C ASP A 38 1.08 -11.07 -10.06
N ASP A 39 0.46 -9.95 -10.43
CA ASP A 39 0.86 -8.61 -9.96
C ASP A 39 0.78 -8.52 -8.43
N ILE A 40 -0.28 -9.07 -7.83
CA ILE A 40 -0.45 -9.13 -6.37
C ILE A 40 0.69 -9.94 -5.72
N LYS A 41 1.06 -11.07 -6.31
CA LYS A 41 2.15 -11.92 -5.82
C LYS A 41 3.49 -11.18 -5.88
N GLU A 42 3.80 -10.52 -6.99
CA GLU A 42 5.03 -9.74 -7.16
C GLU A 42 5.11 -8.61 -6.13
N LYS A 43 4.03 -7.85 -5.94
CA LYS A 43 3.96 -6.76 -4.94
C LYS A 43 4.13 -7.29 -3.52
N ASN A 44 3.58 -8.46 -3.19
CA ASN A 44 3.81 -9.11 -1.90
C ASN A 44 5.28 -9.48 -1.69
N VAL A 45 5.96 -10.05 -2.69
CA VAL A 45 7.38 -10.37 -2.61
C VAL A 45 8.23 -9.11 -2.43
N ALA A 46 7.91 -8.02 -3.15
CA ALA A 46 8.60 -6.75 -3.02
C ALA A 46 8.47 -6.17 -1.60
N SER A 47 7.25 -6.09 -1.05
CA SER A 47 7.04 -5.61 0.32
C SER A 47 7.70 -6.50 1.36
N LEU A 48 7.70 -7.83 1.20
CA LEU A 48 8.42 -8.72 2.12
C LEU A 48 9.94 -8.45 2.13
N LYS A 49 10.53 -8.17 0.96
CA LYS A 49 11.95 -7.79 0.85
C LYS A 49 12.22 -6.46 1.52
N GLU A 50 11.34 -5.48 1.35
CA GLU A 50 11.46 -4.16 1.99
C GLU A 50 11.37 -4.27 3.53
N ILE A 51 10.36 -4.99 4.05
CA ILE A 51 10.22 -5.26 5.48
C ILE A 51 11.46 -5.98 6.02
N ALA A 52 11.94 -7.04 5.33
CA ALA A 52 13.13 -7.77 5.77
C ALA A 52 14.38 -6.88 5.81
N SER A 53 14.54 -6.01 4.81
CA SER A 53 15.65 -5.05 4.74
C SER A 53 15.53 -4.00 5.85
N SER A 54 14.33 -3.48 6.09
CA SER A 54 14.03 -2.53 7.16
C SER A 54 14.26 -3.15 8.54
N LEU A 55 13.85 -4.40 8.77
CA LEU A 55 14.11 -5.12 10.02
C LEU A 55 15.61 -5.38 10.24
N ALA A 56 16.35 -5.72 9.19
CA ALA A 56 17.80 -5.91 9.28
C ALA A 56 18.54 -4.58 9.57
N GLY A 57 18.13 -3.51 8.89
CA GLY A 57 18.67 -2.16 9.09
C GLY A 57 18.33 -1.58 10.45
N SER A 58 17.06 -1.67 10.88
CA SER A 58 16.59 -1.23 12.20
C SER A 58 17.25 -1.97 13.35
N LYS A 59 17.57 -3.27 13.21
CA LYS A 59 18.42 -3.98 14.19
C LYS A 59 19.82 -3.37 14.30
N MET A 60 20.39 -2.89 13.19
CA MET A 60 21.70 -2.24 13.18
C MET A 60 21.65 -0.80 13.74
N TYR A 61 20.62 -0.04 13.39
CA TYR A 61 20.38 1.31 13.91
C TYR A 61 19.98 1.31 15.39
N SER A 62 19.10 0.42 15.82
CA SER A 62 18.73 0.25 17.23
C SER A 62 19.93 -0.18 18.06
N PHE A 63 20.83 -1.03 17.55
CA PHE A 63 22.08 -1.36 18.23
C PHE A 63 23.00 -0.14 18.39
N GLY A 64 23.20 0.64 17.33
CA GLY A 64 23.98 1.88 17.39
C GLY A 64 23.36 2.94 18.29
N SER A 65 22.03 3.00 18.37
CA SER A 65 21.32 3.98 19.18
C SER A 65 21.12 3.53 20.64
N LEU A 66 21.15 2.22 20.94
CA LEU A 66 21.23 1.71 22.31
C LEU A 66 22.50 2.21 23.01
N LEU A 67 23.57 2.43 22.23
CA LEU A 67 24.82 3.05 22.70
C LEU A 67 24.71 4.58 22.85
N SER A 68 23.71 5.23 22.22
CA SER A 68 23.60 6.69 22.12
C SER A 68 22.39 7.31 22.86
N GLY A 69 21.48 6.50 23.44
CA GLY A 69 20.42 6.94 24.34
C GLY A 69 19.14 7.53 23.71
N ASN A 70 19.03 7.58 22.37
CA ASN A 70 17.88 8.17 21.66
C ASN A 70 17.07 7.14 20.84
N SER A 71 17.18 5.85 21.19
CA SER A 71 16.81 4.70 20.34
C SER A 71 15.33 4.34 20.28
N ASN A 72 14.57 4.68 21.33
CA ASN A 72 13.27 4.06 21.54
C ASN A 72 12.19 4.62 20.59
N GLU A 73 12.22 5.92 20.29
CA GLU A 73 11.25 6.55 19.39
C GLU A 73 11.47 6.13 17.92
N THR A 74 12.72 6.07 17.47
CA THR A 74 13.06 5.63 16.11
C THR A 74 12.68 4.17 15.88
N PHE A 75 12.99 3.29 16.84
CA PHE A 75 12.61 1.87 16.74
C PHE A 75 11.09 1.68 16.74
N ALA A 76 10.35 2.42 17.58
CA ALA A 76 8.89 2.37 17.59
C ALA A 76 8.27 2.83 16.26
N LEU A 77 8.83 3.88 15.65
CA LEU A 77 8.38 4.37 14.34
C LEU A 77 8.67 3.35 13.22
N GLU A 78 9.84 2.74 13.21
CA GLU A 78 10.20 1.69 12.23
C GLU A 78 9.31 0.45 12.39
N MET A 79 9.05 0.03 13.63
CA MET A 79 8.12 -1.06 13.91
C MET A 79 6.70 -0.73 13.44
N SER A 80 6.23 0.50 13.69
CA SER A 80 4.92 0.97 13.22
C SER A 80 4.84 0.98 11.69
N ARG A 81 5.89 1.43 11.00
CA ARG A 81 5.98 1.38 9.53
C ARG A 81 5.90 -0.06 9.02
N ALA A 82 6.67 -0.98 9.61
CA ALA A 82 6.65 -2.39 9.22
C ALA A 82 5.27 -3.04 9.44
N GLN A 83 4.55 -2.66 10.51
CA GLN A 83 3.17 -3.09 10.74
C GLN A 83 2.21 -2.58 9.66
N VAL A 84 2.34 -1.32 9.25
CA VAL A 84 1.53 -0.76 8.16
C VAL A 84 1.82 -1.47 6.83
N GLU A 85 3.09 -1.74 6.52
CA GLU A 85 3.49 -2.51 5.34
C GLU A 85 2.93 -3.95 5.36
N GLN A 86 2.93 -4.60 6.52
CA GLN A 86 2.29 -5.91 6.70
C GLN A 86 0.77 -5.84 6.45
N ASN A 87 0.09 -4.78 6.89
CA ASN A 87 -1.34 -4.60 6.63
C ASN A 87 -1.65 -4.50 5.13
N PHE A 88 -0.79 -3.85 4.33
CA PHE A 88 -0.96 -3.82 2.87
C PHE A 88 -0.84 -5.23 2.26
N ILE A 89 0.09 -6.06 2.75
CA ILE A 89 0.20 -7.47 2.32
C ILE A 89 -1.09 -8.23 2.65
N LEU A 90 -1.63 -8.07 3.87
CA LEU A 90 -2.88 -8.73 4.26
C LEU A 90 -4.05 -8.32 3.38
N MET A 91 -4.19 -7.03 3.05
CA MET A 91 -5.25 -6.56 2.16
C MET A 91 -5.13 -7.18 0.77
N ARG A 92 -3.91 -7.24 0.21
CA ARG A 92 -3.64 -7.92 -1.07
C ARG A 92 -3.98 -9.41 -1.03
N GLN A 93 -3.66 -10.11 0.06
CA GLN A 93 -4.02 -11.52 0.22
C GLN A 93 -5.52 -11.73 0.36
N ASN A 94 -6.21 -10.85 1.08
CA ASN A 94 -7.67 -10.91 1.21
C ASN A 94 -8.38 -10.73 -0.13
N GLU A 95 -7.87 -9.85 -1.00
CA GLU A 95 -8.39 -9.70 -2.37
C GLU A 95 -8.26 -11.00 -3.17
N GLU A 96 -7.10 -11.66 -3.13
CA GLU A 96 -6.92 -12.96 -3.79
C GLU A 96 -7.87 -14.02 -3.25
N ILE A 97 -8.08 -14.08 -1.92
CA ILE A 97 -9.07 -14.97 -1.30
C ILE A 97 -10.47 -14.66 -1.84
N ILE A 98 -10.87 -13.38 -1.92
CA ILE A 98 -12.18 -12.97 -2.43
C ILE A 98 -12.35 -13.41 -3.89
N ARG A 99 -11.33 -13.23 -4.74
CA ARG A 99 -11.36 -13.68 -6.14
C ARG A 99 -11.57 -15.18 -6.26
N LEU A 100 -10.82 -15.96 -5.48
CA LEU A 100 -10.96 -17.43 -5.45
C LEU A 100 -12.35 -17.85 -4.94
N LEU A 101 -12.89 -17.19 -3.92
CA LEU A 101 -14.23 -17.47 -3.41
C LEU A 101 -15.32 -17.19 -4.45
N LYS A 102 -15.20 -16.08 -5.20
CA LYS A 102 -16.12 -15.77 -6.32
C LYS A 102 -16.08 -16.86 -7.40
N GLN A 103 -14.87 -17.28 -7.81
CA GLN A 103 -14.71 -18.37 -8.77
C GLN A 103 -15.29 -19.70 -8.30
N ILE A 104 -15.27 -19.98 -6.99
CA ILE A 104 -15.90 -21.18 -6.42
C ILE A 104 -17.42 -21.03 -6.40
N ALA A 105 -17.96 -19.87 -6.06
CA ALA A 105 -19.41 -19.63 -5.98
C ALA A 105 -20.10 -19.57 -7.35
N GLU A 106 -19.37 -19.22 -8.41
CA GLU A 106 -19.86 -19.18 -9.80
C GLU A 106 -19.80 -20.55 -10.51
N LYS A 107 -19.30 -21.60 -9.84
CA LYS A 107 -19.34 -23.00 -10.31
C LYS A 107 -20.60 -23.71 -9.87
#